data_AF-A0A177A274-F1
#
_entry.id   AF-A0A177A274-F1
#
_cell.length_a   1.000
_cell.length_b   1.000
_cell.length_c   1.000
_cell.angle_alpha   90.00
_cell.angle_beta   90.00
_cell.angle_gamma   90.00
#
_symmetry.space_group_name_H-M   'P 1'
#
loop_
_entity.id
_entity.type
_entity.pdbx_description
1 polymer ?
#
loop_
_entity_poly.entity_id
_entity_poly.type
_entity_poly.pdbx_seq_one_letter_code
_entity_poly.pdbx_strand_id
1 'polypeptide(L)'
;MDIRSLYTFLPAHTANKASIQLGVWCCAGLLKLHELRLQQGDIDTEETVPLIGMTAIGLDWKSHVAYKLPDDGAVVILGPVSIGGYEDIHNFFVLNSVFKIIAKWAEQDYWTHFRGIFGV
;
A
#
# COMPACT_ATOMS: atom_id res chain seq x y z
N MET A 1 -0.89 18.44 19.32
CA MET A 1 -1.76 18.56 18.13
C MET A 1 -2.19 17.13 17.80
N ASP A 2 -3.45 16.78 18.08
CA ASP A 2 -3.94 15.40 18.05
C ASP A 2 -4.32 15.00 16.62
N ILE A 3 -3.68 13.96 16.09
CA ILE A 3 -3.92 13.41 14.74
C ILE A 3 -5.39 13.00 14.57
N ARG A 4 -6.09 12.65 15.65
CA ARG A 4 -7.52 12.31 15.63
C ARG A 4 -8.41 13.50 15.23
N SER A 5 -7.98 14.73 15.48
CA SER A 5 -8.76 15.94 15.14
C SER A 5 -8.75 16.30 13.65
N LEU A 6 -7.76 15.81 12.89
CA LEU A 6 -7.67 16.01 11.44
C LEU A 6 -8.67 15.15 10.66
N TYR A 7 -9.03 13.97 11.19
CA TYR A 7 -10.01 13.07 10.57
C TYR A 7 -11.47 13.54 10.72
N THR A 8 -11.75 14.41 11.68
CA THR A 8 -13.11 14.95 11.91
C THR A 8 -13.52 16.06 10.95
N PHE A 9 -12.60 16.61 10.15
CA PHE A 9 -12.87 17.76 9.26
C PHE A 9 -12.79 17.46 7.76
N LEU A 10 -12.36 16.27 7.35
CA LEU A 10 -12.36 15.86 5.95
C LEU A 10 -13.57 14.97 5.66
N PRO A 11 -14.39 15.27 4.63
CA PRO A 11 -15.45 14.38 4.25
C PRO A 11 -14.86 13.01 3.88
N ALA A 12 -15.48 11.91 4.33
CA ALA A 12 -14.92 10.56 4.31
C ALA A 12 -14.31 10.14 2.95
N HIS A 13 -14.85 10.64 1.84
CA HIS A 13 -14.33 10.41 0.49
C HIS A 13 -12.93 11.01 0.23
N THR A 14 -12.63 12.19 0.79
CA THR A 14 -11.28 12.80 0.70
C THR A 14 -10.28 12.10 1.61
N ALA A 15 -10.71 11.67 2.80
CA ALA A 15 -9.88 10.90 3.71
C ALA A 15 -9.47 9.54 3.10
N ASN A 16 -10.38 8.86 2.39
CA ASN A 16 -10.07 7.60 1.70
C ASN A 16 -9.05 7.81 0.57
N LYS A 17 -9.26 8.79 -0.32
CA LYS A 17 -8.31 9.08 -1.41
C LYS A 17 -6.91 9.43 -0.90
N ALA A 18 -6.82 10.27 0.13
CA ALA A 18 -5.54 10.62 0.76
C ALA A 18 -4.87 9.39 1.40
N SER A 19 -5.64 8.52 2.05
CA SER A 19 -5.13 7.29 2.68
C SER A 19 -4.61 6.29 1.63
N ILE A 20 -5.28 6.17 0.48
CA ILE A 20 -4.84 5.34 -0.63
C ILE A 20 -3.54 5.89 -1.24
N GLN A 21 -3.48 7.19 -1.50
CA GLN A 21 -2.26 7.84 -1.98
C GLN A 21 -1.10 7.66 -1.01
N LEU A 22 -1.36 7.82 0.29
CA LEU A 22 -0.39 7.58 1.35
C LEU A 22 0.08 6.12 1.35
N GLY A 23 -0.82 5.15 1.19
CA GLY A 23 -0.47 3.73 1.08
C GLY A 23 0.47 3.45 -0.10
N VAL A 24 0.15 3.99 -1.29
CA VAL A 24 1.00 3.86 -2.48
C VAL A 24 2.37 4.51 -2.27
N TRP A 25 2.41 5.71 -1.69
CA TRP A 25 3.67 6.39 -1.37
C TRP A 25 4.49 5.65 -0.31
N CYS A 26 3.85 5.04 0.70
CA CYS A 26 4.52 4.18 1.66
C CYS A 26 5.16 2.98 0.96
N CYS A 27 4.47 2.33 0.03
CA CYS A 27 5.05 1.23 -0.76
C CYS A 27 6.23 1.71 -1.62
N ALA A 28 6.10 2.83 -2.33
CA ALA A 28 7.18 3.39 -3.13
C ALA A 28 8.41 3.76 -2.26
N GLY A 29 8.19 4.35 -1.08
CA GLY A 29 9.26 4.69 -0.14
C GLY A 29 9.97 3.46 0.42
N LEU A 30 9.22 2.41 0.77
CA LEU A 30 9.78 1.15 1.26
C LEU A 30 10.58 0.42 0.18
N LEU A 31 10.09 0.40 -1.08
CA LEU A 31 10.87 -0.11 -2.21
C LEU A 31 12.17 0.68 -2.41
N LYS A 32 12.12 2.01 -2.33
CA LYS A 32 13.32 2.83 -2.49
C LYS A 32 14.34 2.59 -1.38
N LEU A 33 13.87 2.42 -0.15
CA LEU A 33 14.71 2.06 0.98
C LEU A 33 15.38 0.69 0.77
N HIS A 34 14.63 -0.29 0.25
CA HIS A 34 15.16 -1.60 -0.11
C HIS A 34 16.29 -1.49 -1.15
N GLU A 35 16.09 -0.73 -2.23
CA GLU A 35 17.14 -0.49 -3.24
C GLU A 35 18.42 0.12 -2.62
N LEU A 36 18.27 1.15 -1.78
CA LEU A 36 19.41 1.84 -1.16
C LEU A 36 20.21 0.91 -0.25
N ARG A 37 19.53 0.03 0.48
CA ARG A 37 20.18 -0.95 1.36
C ARG A 37 20.86 -2.08 0.59
N LEU A 38 20.28 -2.53 -0.53
CA LEU A 38 20.95 -3.46 -1.45
C LEU A 38 22.26 -2.87 -1.99
N GLN A 39 22.28 -1.59 -2.35
CA GLN A 39 23.50 -0.89 -2.80
C GLN A 39 24.57 -0.80 -1.70
N GLN A 40 24.18 -0.81 -0.43
CA GLN A 40 25.09 -0.78 0.72
C GLN A 40 25.57 -2.18 1.14
N GLY A 41 25.01 -3.26 0.54
CA GLY A 41 25.34 -4.65 0.89
C GLY A 41 24.77 -5.08 2.24
N ASP A 42 23.71 -4.42 2.71
CA ASP A 42 23.25 -4.47 4.11
C ASP A 42 22.06 -5.44 4.36
N ILE A 43 21.52 -6.09 3.33
CA ILE A 43 20.33 -6.97 3.44
C ILE A 43 20.32 -8.10 2.40
N ASP A 44 19.69 -9.22 2.78
CA ASP A 44 19.26 -10.28 1.85
C ASP A 44 18.09 -9.80 0.99
N THR A 45 18.04 -10.26 -0.28
CA THR A 45 17.17 -9.75 -1.35
C THR A 45 15.65 -9.82 -1.09
N GLU A 46 15.21 -10.57 -0.08
CA GLU A 46 13.77 -10.76 0.20
C GLU A 46 13.21 -9.88 1.33
N GLU A 47 14.06 -9.19 2.10
CA GLU A 47 13.67 -8.77 3.46
C GLU A 47 12.83 -7.49 3.58
N THR A 48 12.59 -6.75 2.50
CA THR A 48 11.94 -5.42 2.62
C THR A 48 10.94 -5.05 1.52
N VAL A 49 10.55 -6.00 0.66
CA VAL A 49 9.58 -5.73 -0.41
C VAL A 49 8.19 -5.54 0.21
N PRO A 50 7.59 -4.34 0.11
CA PRO A 50 6.24 -4.12 0.60
C PRO A 50 5.23 -4.82 -0.30
N LEU A 51 4.32 -5.58 0.29
CA LEU A 51 3.20 -6.22 -0.37
C LEU A 51 1.93 -5.41 -0.13
N ILE A 52 1.27 -4.98 -1.20
CA ILE A 52 -0.08 -4.41 -1.12
C ILE A 52 -1.07 -5.58 -1.13
N GLY A 53 -1.75 -5.77 0.00
CA GLY A 53 -2.85 -6.71 0.14
C GLY A 53 -4.20 -6.02 0.09
N MET A 54 -5.22 -6.77 -0.34
CA MET A 54 -6.62 -6.35 -0.32
C MET A 54 -7.47 -7.46 0.28
N THR A 55 -8.47 -7.08 1.07
CA THR A 55 -9.41 -7.99 1.71
C THR A 55 -10.82 -7.47 1.50
N ALA A 56 -11.72 -8.34 1.05
CA ALA A 56 -13.15 -8.06 0.95
C ALA A 56 -13.88 -8.74 2.12
N ILE A 57 -14.70 -7.99 2.86
CA ILE A 57 -15.58 -8.51 3.91
C ILE A 57 -17.01 -8.09 3.57
N GLY A 58 -17.81 -9.04 3.09
CA GLY A 58 -19.11 -8.72 2.52
C GLY A 58 -18.96 -7.89 1.24
N LEU A 59 -19.51 -6.67 1.23
CA LEU A 59 -19.39 -5.74 0.10
C LEU A 59 -18.32 -4.65 0.32
N ASP A 60 -17.73 -4.55 1.51
CA ASP A 60 -16.68 -3.58 1.85
C ASP A 60 -15.29 -4.13 1.51
N TRP A 61 -14.48 -3.32 0.84
CA TRP A 61 -13.13 -3.65 0.45
C TRP A 61 -12.13 -2.81 1.24
N LYS A 62 -11.11 -3.48 1.76
CA LYS A 62 -10.03 -2.86 2.54
C LYS A 62 -8.68 -3.18 1.94
N SER A 63 -7.76 -2.23 2.00
CA SER A 63 -6.36 -2.41 1.63
C SER A 63 -5.46 -2.35 2.86
N HIS A 64 -4.36 -3.06 2.79
CA HIS A 64 -3.28 -3.04 3.77
C HIS A 64 -1.93 -3.15 3.06
N VAL A 65 -0.88 -2.65 3.69
CA VAL A 65 0.51 -2.81 3.24
C VAL A 65 1.24 -3.64 4.26
N ALA A 66 1.82 -4.76 3.85
CA ALA A 66 2.63 -5.62 4.70
C ALA A 66 4.11 -5.55 4.28
N TYR A 67 5.02 -5.49 5.24
CA TYR A 67 6.45 -5.59 4.99
C TYR A 67 7.16 -6.23 6.19
N LYS A 68 8.34 -6.80 5.96
CA LYS A 68 9.18 -7.42 7.00
C LYS A 68 10.20 -6.39 7.52
N LEU A 69 10.42 -6.39 8.84
CA LEU A 69 11.49 -5.60 9.46
C LEU A 69 12.83 -6.35 9.31
N PRO A 70 13.94 -5.64 9.03
CA PRO A 70 15.25 -6.28 8.86
C PRO A 70 15.82 -6.83 10.18
N ASP A 71 15.54 -6.16 11.30
CA ASP A 71 16.29 -6.40 12.54
C ASP A 71 15.88 -7.69 13.26
N ASP A 72 14.59 -8.03 13.24
CA ASP A 72 14.00 -9.16 13.98
C ASP A 72 13.11 -10.06 13.11
N GLY A 73 12.94 -9.70 11.84
CA GLY A 73 12.08 -10.40 10.91
C GLY A 73 10.58 -10.30 11.19
N ALA A 74 10.15 -9.40 12.08
CA ALA A 74 8.74 -9.18 12.36
C ALA A 74 8.02 -8.61 11.13
N VAL A 75 6.77 -9.00 10.92
CA VAL A 75 5.92 -8.49 9.84
C VAL A 75 5.08 -7.33 10.37
N VAL A 76 5.22 -6.16 9.76
CA VAL A 76 4.42 -4.97 10.04
C VAL A 76 3.30 -4.88 8.99
N ILE A 77 2.08 -4.64 9.47
CA ILE A 77 0.90 -4.43 8.61
C ILE A 77 0.35 -3.02 8.87
N LEU A 78 0.32 -2.19 7.83
CA LEU A 78 -0.29 -0.87 7.83
C LEU A 78 -1.72 -0.96 7.27
N GLY A 79 -2.70 -0.46 8.01
CA GLY A 79 -4.12 -0.50 7.66
C GLY A 79 -5.01 -1.08 8.78
N PRO A 80 -6.23 -1.54 8.46
CA PRO A 80 -6.86 -1.56 7.15
C PRO A 80 -7.43 -0.19 6.75
N VAL A 81 -7.31 0.17 5.47
CA VAL A 81 -7.90 1.38 4.88
C VAL A 81 -9.09 0.96 4.02
N SER A 82 -10.28 1.54 4.23
CA SER A 82 -11.42 1.28 3.33
C SER A 82 -11.15 1.90 1.95
N ILE A 83 -11.33 1.09 0.92
CA ILE A 83 -11.08 1.45 -0.49
C ILE A 83 -12.36 1.46 -1.32
N GLY A 84 -13.51 1.50 -0.65
CA GLY A 84 -14.83 1.42 -1.28
C GLY A 84 -15.37 -0.01 -1.25
N GLY A 85 -16.32 -0.30 -2.13
CA GLY A 85 -17.09 -1.52 -2.05
C GLY A 85 -18.28 -1.55 -2.99
N TYR A 86 -19.07 -2.60 -2.93
CA TYR A 86 -20.26 -2.79 -3.76
C TYR A 86 -21.56 -2.40 -3.06
N GLU A 87 -21.46 -1.71 -1.93
CA GLU A 87 -22.61 -1.26 -1.14
C GLU A 87 -23.46 -0.22 -1.90
N ASP A 88 -22.83 0.59 -2.74
CA ASP A 88 -23.51 1.53 -3.65
C ASP A 88 -22.64 1.83 -4.90
N ILE A 89 -23.26 2.48 -5.90
CA ILE A 89 -22.62 2.77 -7.18
C ILE A 89 -21.42 3.73 -7.06
N HIS A 90 -21.43 4.64 -6.08
CA HIS A 90 -20.33 5.56 -5.86
C HIS A 90 -19.11 4.80 -5.28
N ASN A 91 -19.33 3.95 -4.28
CA ASN A 91 -18.30 3.10 -3.69
C ASN A 91 -17.69 2.14 -4.72
N PHE A 92 -18.47 1.69 -5.71
CA PHE A 92 -17.96 0.92 -6.84
C PHE A 92 -16.97 1.73 -7.70
N PHE A 93 -17.31 2.98 -8.04
CA PHE A 93 -16.41 3.83 -8.82
C PHE A 93 -15.13 4.19 -8.04
N VAL A 94 -15.23 4.40 -6.72
CA VAL A 94 -14.06 4.58 -5.85
C VAL A 94 -13.16 3.35 -5.92
N LEU A 95 -13.72 2.15 -5.70
CA LEU A 95 -12.97 0.90 -5.74
C LEU A 95 -12.29 0.68 -7.12
N ASN A 96 -13.01 0.93 -8.21
CA ASN A 96 -12.46 0.84 -9.56
C ASN A 96 -11.32 1.85 -9.80
N SER A 97 -11.44 3.09 -9.30
CA SER A 97 -10.37 4.09 -9.37
C SER A 97 -9.14 3.65 -8.58
N VAL A 98 -9.32 3.04 -7.40
CA VAL A 98 -8.22 2.51 -6.58
C VAL A 98 -7.48 1.40 -7.31
N PHE A 99 -8.21 0.44 -7.88
CA PHE A 99 -7.59 -0.62 -8.68
C PHE A 99 -6.77 -0.08 -9.84
N LYS A 100 -7.25 0.95 -10.54
CA LYS A 100 -6.49 1.59 -11.62
C LYS A 100 -5.20 2.25 -11.14
N ILE A 101 -5.23 2.91 -9.98
CA ILE A 101 -4.03 3.53 -9.40
C ILE A 101 -3.01 2.47 -9.01
N ILE A 102 -3.45 1.42 -8.30
CA ILE A 102 -2.59 0.31 -7.88
C ILE A 102 -2.03 -0.41 -9.11
N ALA A 103 -2.86 -0.70 -10.11
CA ALA A 103 -2.42 -1.37 -11.34
C ALA A 103 -1.37 -0.55 -12.11
N LYS A 104 -1.59 0.76 -12.24
CA LYS A 104 -0.62 1.66 -12.89
C LYS A 104 0.70 1.71 -12.14
N TRP A 105 0.67 1.86 -10.82
CA TRP A 105 1.89 1.80 -10.00
C TRP A 105 2.57 0.44 -10.12
N ALA A 106 1.78 -0.65 -10.14
CA ALA A 106 2.32 -1.99 -10.23
C ALA A 106 3.07 -2.22 -11.55
N GLU A 107 2.48 -1.76 -12.66
CA GLU A 107 3.06 -1.81 -14.00
C GLU A 107 4.34 -0.97 -14.13
N GLN A 108 4.33 0.25 -13.58
CA GLN A 108 5.43 1.20 -13.77
C GLN A 108 6.62 0.90 -12.86
N ASP A 109 6.36 0.62 -11.59
CA ASP A 109 7.40 0.61 -10.55
C ASP A 109 7.53 -0.77 -9.91
N TYR A 110 6.43 -1.36 -9.43
CA TYR A 110 6.48 -2.59 -8.62
C TYR A 110 7.03 -3.79 -9.38
N TRP A 111 6.53 -4.07 -10.60
CA TRP A 111 6.92 -5.30 -11.32
C TRP A 111 8.39 -5.31 -11.70
N THR A 112 8.97 -4.15 -12.00
CA THR A 112 10.41 -4.02 -12.27
C THR A 112 11.23 -4.45 -11.07
N HIS A 113 10.84 -4.02 -9.86
CA HIS A 113 11.52 -4.40 -8.61
C HIS A 113 11.26 -5.86 -8.26
N PHE A 114 10.00 -6.31 -8.36
CA PHE A 114 9.61 -7.68 -8.06
C PHE A 114 10.34 -8.71 -8.95
N ARG A 115 10.41 -8.46 -10.27
CA ARG A 115 11.16 -9.31 -11.21
C ARG A 115 12.65 -9.34 -10.93
N GLY A 116 13.24 -8.21 -10.55
CA GLY A 116 14.65 -8.12 -10.16
C GLY A 116 15.00 -9.00 -8.95
N ILE A 117 14.04 -9.24 -8.06
CA ILE A 117 14.24 -10.04 -6.84
C ILE A 117 14.10 -11.54 -7.12
N PHE A 118 13.15 -11.94 -7.97
CA PHE A 118 12.90 -13.34 -8.30
C PHE A 118 13.64 -13.84 -9.56
N GLY A 119 14.39 -12.98 -10.25
CA GLY A 119 15.20 -13.34 -11.42
C GLY A 119 14.41 -13.78 -12.66
N VAL A 120 13.18 -13.28 -12.84
CA VAL A 120 12.26 -13.62 -13.94
C VAL A 120 12.06 -12.46 -14.91
#